data_AF-A0AA86GKQ7-F1
#
_entry.id   AF-A0AA86GKQ7-F1
#
_cell.length_a   1.000
_cell.length_b   1.000
_cell.length_c   1.000
_cell.angle_alpha   90.00
_cell.angle_beta   90.00
_cell.angle_gamma   90.00
#
_symmetry.space_group_name_H-M   'P 1'
#
loop_
_entity.id
_entity.type
_entity.pdbx_description
1 polymer ?
#
loop_
_entity_poly.entity_id
_entity_poly.type
_entity_poly.pdbx_seq_one_letter_code
_entity_poly.pdbx_strand_id
1 'polypeptide(L)'
;MTMSSWKSLALAGTVALLSPAAPAWAEPEEAPAAEVVADDSMLRESSLADAKTRMRKEMDEAIALVEKIFATDTLPPIDPAQLALAQQTTAALIPAGSLERMLDNLYGKVFKSIMAQVDGASDLMIGIKTGVDSDTIAALDAPSKQAIADLFDPHRKQREEQVTAVIKPVISEVLADLEPPMRAGLARAYARTFAADQLGQFNTFFATPAGQAYAREWMALQADPEVMLAMIKAVPPLADKVIDRAPQVEGQLKELPKERALADLSDAELRKLAKLLKVDVKTLKETRDSWDAPVETTEAAASDEWSYSDDAVDAAAAAADDYDAGHDRSNWSEADRKAVEELEAATHEAEQTAAANARKRLGMTDPTS
;
A
#
# COMPACT_ATOMS: atom_id res chain seq x y z
N MET A 1 -15.36 -3.52 32.21
CA MET A 1 -14.06 -3.83 31.57
C MET A 1 -13.97 -2.97 30.32
N THR A 2 -13.20 -1.89 30.37
CA THR A 2 -13.12 -0.87 29.32
C THR A 2 -12.04 -1.24 28.31
N MET A 3 -12.44 -1.48 27.07
CA MET A 3 -11.56 -1.79 25.94
C MET A 3 -10.60 -0.62 25.63
N SER A 4 -9.34 -0.98 25.41
CA SER A 4 -8.18 -0.09 25.26
C SER A 4 -8.20 0.72 23.96
N SER A 5 -7.90 2.02 24.07
CA SER A 5 -7.79 3.03 23.01
C SER A 5 -6.78 2.71 21.89
N TRP A 6 -6.02 1.61 22.02
CA TRP A 6 -5.06 1.15 21.02
C TRP A 6 -5.71 0.64 19.72
N LYS A 7 -6.90 0.02 19.82
CA LYS A 7 -7.62 -0.46 18.62
C LYS A 7 -8.19 0.68 17.77
N SER A 8 -8.52 1.81 18.40
CA SER A 8 -9.03 3.02 17.72
C SER A 8 -7.94 3.74 16.91
N LEU A 9 -6.69 3.67 17.36
CA LEU A 9 -5.56 4.31 16.68
C LEU A 9 -5.10 3.53 15.43
N ALA A 10 -5.29 2.21 15.40
CA ALA A 10 -5.05 1.39 14.22
C ALA A 10 -6.10 1.60 13.12
N LEU A 11 -7.31 2.03 13.46
CA LEU A 11 -8.39 2.29 12.50
C LEU A 11 -8.35 3.72 11.92
N ALA A 12 -7.81 4.69 12.66
CA ALA A 12 -7.67 6.07 12.18
C ALA A 12 -6.50 6.25 11.20
N GLY A 13 -5.48 5.38 11.25
CA GLY A 13 -4.30 5.45 10.39
C GLY A 13 -4.51 5.07 8.92
N THR A 14 -5.60 4.37 8.59
CA THR A 14 -5.90 3.92 7.22
C THR A 14 -6.86 4.86 6.46
N VAL A 15 -7.62 5.70 7.16
CA VAL A 15 -8.61 6.59 6.53
C VAL A 15 -8.01 7.94 6.10
N ALA A 16 -6.87 8.35 6.65
CA ALA A 16 -6.28 9.66 6.39
C ALA A 16 -5.45 9.78 5.07
N LEU A 17 -5.26 8.69 4.33
CA LEU A 17 -4.46 8.69 3.08
C LEU A 17 -5.30 8.76 1.80
N LEU A 18 -6.63 8.83 1.90
CA LEU A 18 -7.54 8.90 0.76
C LEU A 18 -8.59 10.01 0.95
N SER A 19 -8.16 11.28 0.94
CA SER A 19 -8.90 12.42 0.33
C SER A 19 -8.35 13.78 0.78
N PRO A 20 -8.18 14.75 -0.13
CA PRO A 20 -7.97 16.14 0.25
C PRO A 20 -9.33 16.80 0.56
N ALA A 21 -9.47 17.33 1.78
CA ALA A 21 -10.42 18.36 2.21
C ALA A 21 -11.93 18.04 2.25
N ALA A 22 -12.45 17.72 3.46
CA ALA A 22 -13.62 18.33 4.14
C ALA A 22 -14.29 17.36 5.15
N PRO A 23 -14.85 17.84 6.29
CA PRO A 23 -15.36 17.01 7.38
C PRO A 23 -16.75 16.43 7.06
N ALA A 24 -16.91 15.11 7.19
CA ALA A 24 -18.17 14.41 6.99
C ALA A 24 -18.78 13.97 8.34
N TRP A 25 -19.49 14.87 9.04
CA TRP A 25 -20.48 14.50 10.07
C TRP A 25 -21.53 15.61 10.19
N ALA A 26 -22.61 15.52 9.40
CA ALA A 26 -23.90 16.17 9.67
C ALA A 26 -24.95 15.51 8.77
N GLU A 27 -25.89 14.78 9.37
CA GLU A 27 -27.11 14.36 8.66
C GLU A 27 -27.96 15.61 8.34
N PRO A 28 -28.64 15.64 7.18
CA PRO A 28 -29.40 16.81 6.76
C PRO A 28 -30.78 16.83 7.41
N GLU A 29 -31.04 17.87 8.21
CA GLU A 29 -32.40 18.25 8.59
C GLU A 29 -33.16 18.69 7.32
N GLU A 30 -34.31 18.06 7.05
CA GLU A 30 -35.16 18.38 5.90
C GLU A 30 -35.62 19.86 5.92
N ALA A 31 -35.23 20.61 4.90
CA ALA A 31 -35.85 21.88 4.53
C ALA A 31 -35.93 21.98 2.99
N PRO A 32 -36.95 22.67 2.45
CA PRO A 32 -37.65 22.27 1.24
C PRO A 32 -36.85 22.53 -0.03
N ALA A 33 -37.13 21.69 -1.04
CA ALA A 33 -36.60 21.70 -2.41
C ALA A 33 -36.20 23.09 -2.92
N ALA A 34 -34.91 23.41 -2.79
CA ALA A 34 -34.25 24.42 -3.59
C ALA A 34 -33.52 23.68 -4.72
N GLU A 35 -34.05 23.88 -5.93
CA GLU A 35 -33.41 23.68 -7.22
C GLU A 35 -31.88 23.57 -7.13
N VAL A 36 -31.36 22.35 -7.27
CA VAL A 36 -29.94 22.09 -7.47
C VAL A 36 -29.59 22.58 -8.87
N VAL A 37 -29.40 23.89 -9.00
CA VAL A 37 -28.52 24.43 -10.02
C VAL A 37 -27.13 23.92 -9.63
N ALA A 38 -26.61 22.97 -10.39
CA ALA A 38 -25.21 22.62 -10.35
C ALA A 38 -24.41 23.91 -10.57
N ASP A 39 -23.92 24.49 -9.47
CA ASP A 39 -23.03 25.63 -9.54
C ASP A 39 -21.66 25.11 -9.99
N ASP A 40 -21.42 25.21 -11.29
CA ASP A 40 -20.18 24.91 -12.01
C ASP A 40 -19.00 25.84 -11.57
N SER A 41 -19.09 26.45 -10.39
CA SER A 41 -18.17 27.47 -9.89
C SER A 41 -16.93 26.92 -9.18
N MET A 42 -16.90 25.61 -8.86
CA MET A 42 -15.71 24.98 -8.26
C MET A 42 -14.57 24.72 -9.26
N LEU A 43 -14.83 24.79 -10.57
CA LEU A 43 -13.85 24.60 -11.64
C LEU A 43 -13.59 25.88 -12.47
N ARG A 44 -13.48 27.06 -11.82
CA ARG A 44 -12.95 28.25 -12.49
C ARG A 44 -11.42 28.13 -12.62
N GLU A 45 -10.85 28.45 -13.79
CA GLU A 45 -9.40 28.41 -14.05
C GLU A 45 -8.54 29.14 -12.99
N SER A 46 -9.09 30.16 -12.31
CA SER A 46 -8.42 30.84 -11.20
C SER A 46 -8.25 29.95 -9.96
N SER A 47 -9.20 29.07 -9.63
CA SER A 47 -9.10 28.16 -8.47
C SER A 47 -8.08 27.05 -8.70
N LEU A 48 -7.93 26.58 -9.94
CA LEU A 48 -6.90 25.62 -10.34
C LEU A 48 -5.50 26.23 -10.31
N ALA A 49 -5.33 27.47 -10.76
CA ALA A 49 -4.05 28.18 -10.68
C ALA A 49 -3.62 28.41 -9.23
N ASP A 50 -4.56 28.79 -8.36
CA ASP A 50 -4.32 28.98 -6.93
C ASP A 50 -4.01 27.65 -6.23
N ALA A 51 -4.75 26.58 -6.55
CA ALA A 51 -4.50 25.24 -6.04
C ALA A 51 -3.11 24.72 -6.46
N LYS A 52 -2.73 24.90 -7.72
CA LYS A 52 -1.40 24.53 -8.24
C LYS A 52 -0.29 25.33 -7.57
N THR A 53 -0.55 26.59 -7.21
CA THR A 53 0.42 27.45 -6.51
C THR A 53 0.59 26.99 -5.06
N ARG A 54 -0.51 26.66 -4.38
CA ARG A 54 -0.46 26.10 -3.02
C ARG A 54 0.27 24.76 -2.99
N MET A 55 -0.09 23.85 -3.90
CA MET A 55 0.55 22.54 -4.01
C MET A 55 2.05 22.65 -4.28
N ARG A 56 2.48 23.60 -5.13
CA ARG A 56 3.90 23.87 -5.34
C ARG A 56 4.61 24.34 -4.08
N LYS A 57 4.00 25.26 -3.34
CA LYS A 57 4.57 25.74 -2.08
C LYS A 57 4.73 24.61 -1.06
N GLU A 58 3.71 23.78 -0.89
CA GLU A 58 3.76 22.62 0.01
C GLU A 58 4.82 21.60 -0.45
N MET A 59 4.95 21.38 -1.76
CA MET A 59 5.98 20.53 -2.34
C MET A 59 7.39 21.09 -2.10
N ASP A 60 7.60 22.41 -2.24
CA ASP A 60 8.88 23.06 -1.97
C ASP A 60 9.25 22.95 -0.48
N GLU A 61 8.29 23.11 0.43
CA GLU A 61 8.48 22.90 1.87
C GLU A 61 8.83 21.43 2.19
N ALA A 62 8.17 20.47 1.54
CA ALA A 62 8.47 19.05 1.68
C ALA A 62 9.87 18.72 1.13
N ILE A 63 10.26 19.28 -0.03
CA ILE A 63 11.61 19.13 -0.60
C ILE A 63 12.64 19.67 0.39
N ALA A 64 12.44 20.87 0.95
CA ALA A 64 13.36 21.44 1.93
C ALA A 64 13.51 20.58 3.19
N LEU A 65 12.41 19.95 3.66
CA LEU A 65 12.46 19.00 4.77
C LEU A 65 13.26 17.76 4.41
N VAL A 66 13.04 17.19 3.23
CA VAL A 66 13.77 16.02 2.73
C VAL A 66 15.25 16.35 2.56
N GLU A 67 15.60 17.48 1.95
CA GLU A 67 16.97 17.95 1.80
C GLU A 67 17.66 18.09 3.15
N LYS A 68 16.96 18.61 4.17
CA LYS A 68 17.49 18.71 5.54
C LYS A 68 17.71 17.35 6.18
N ILE A 69 16.83 16.37 5.95
CA ILE A 69 16.97 15.01 6.47
C ILE A 69 18.16 14.29 5.83
N PHE A 70 18.32 14.41 4.51
CA PHE A 70 19.38 13.74 3.77
C PHE A 70 20.71 14.50 3.76
N ALA A 71 20.70 15.80 4.11
CA ALA A 71 21.86 16.68 4.26
C ALA A 71 22.89 16.53 3.11
N THR A 72 22.42 16.44 1.87
CA THR A 72 23.26 16.09 0.71
C THR A 72 24.31 17.15 0.36
N ASP A 73 24.09 18.38 0.82
CA ASP A 73 24.98 19.53 0.77
C ASP A 73 26.22 19.38 1.68
N THR A 74 26.11 18.58 2.75
CA THR A 74 27.22 18.29 3.68
C THR A 74 28.11 17.14 3.21
N LEU A 75 27.72 16.44 2.14
CA LEU A 75 28.48 15.30 1.66
C LEU A 75 29.83 15.75 1.06
N PRO A 76 30.88 14.92 1.17
CA PRO A 76 32.19 15.25 0.62
C PRO A 76 32.12 15.62 -0.88
N PRO A 77 32.95 16.60 -1.31
CA PRO A 77 33.03 16.96 -2.72
C PRO A 77 33.54 15.77 -3.54
N ILE A 78 33.11 15.70 -4.79
CA ILE A 78 33.45 14.61 -5.71
C ILE A 78 34.40 15.18 -6.77
N ASP A 79 35.52 14.49 -7.01
CA ASP A 79 36.39 14.79 -8.15
C ASP A 79 35.63 14.66 -9.48
N PRO A 80 35.63 15.67 -10.36
CA PRO A 80 34.99 15.60 -11.68
C PRO A 80 35.38 14.35 -12.50
N ALA A 81 36.64 13.89 -12.43
CA ALA A 81 37.07 12.70 -13.15
C ALA A 81 36.41 11.42 -12.60
N GLN A 82 36.30 11.34 -11.27
CA GLN A 82 35.61 10.25 -10.58
C GLN A 82 34.11 10.24 -10.90
N LEU A 83 33.49 11.43 -10.94
CA LEU A 83 32.09 11.57 -11.31
C LEU A 83 31.82 11.10 -12.74
N ALA A 84 32.71 11.41 -13.69
CA ALA A 84 32.56 10.98 -15.07
C ALA A 84 32.58 9.44 -15.20
N LEU A 85 33.48 8.76 -14.48
CA LEU A 85 33.51 7.30 -14.45
C LEU A 85 32.22 6.71 -13.88
N ALA A 86 31.70 7.28 -12.79
CA ALA A 86 30.47 6.83 -12.15
C ALA A 86 29.22 7.11 -13.00
N GLN A 87 29.21 8.21 -13.75
CA GLN A 87 28.16 8.51 -14.73
C GLN A 87 28.12 7.45 -15.83
N GLN A 88 29.28 7.01 -16.33
CA GLN A 88 29.34 5.91 -17.29
C GLN A 88 28.77 4.61 -16.69
N THR A 89 29.15 4.29 -15.44
CA THR A 89 28.68 3.07 -14.75
C THR A 89 27.16 3.09 -14.57
N THR A 90 26.62 4.21 -14.10
CA THR A 90 25.18 4.34 -13.81
C THR A 90 24.32 4.52 -15.05
N ALA A 91 24.87 5.06 -16.14
CA ALA A 91 24.21 5.05 -17.44
C ALA A 91 24.03 3.62 -17.99
N ALA A 92 24.96 2.71 -17.68
CA ALA A 92 24.79 1.30 -18.03
C ALA A 92 23.72 0.59 -17.18
N LEU A 93 23.61 0.93 -15.88
CA LEU A 93 22.63 0.35 -14.95
C LEU A 93 21.20 0.89 -15.13
N ILE A 94 21.08 2.16 -15.52
CA ILE A 94 19.79 2.83 -15.74
C ILE A 94 19.81 3.40 -17.16
N PRO A 95 19.77 2.55 -18.21
CA PRO A 95 19.59 3.02 -19.57
C PRO A 95 18.23 3.70 -19.73
N ALA A 96 18.03 4.44 -20.83
CA ALA A 96 16.75 5.06 -21.12
C ALA A 96 15.61 4.01 -21.18
N GLY A 97 14.45 4.34 -20.61
CA GLY A 97 13.28 3.47 -20.55
C GLY A 97 13.42 2.28 -19.60
N SER A 98 14.34 2.33 -18.65
CA SER A 98 14.49 1.27 -17.64
C SER A 98 13.40 1.29 -16.59
N LEU A 99 12.90 2.47 -16.22
CA LEU A 99 11.75 2.56 -15.32
C LEU A 99 10.48 2.08 -16.01
N GLU A 100 10.28 2.44 -17.28
CA GLU A 100 9.14 1.94 -18.07
C GLU A 100 9.20 0.42 -18.23
N ARG A 101 10.36 -0.16 -18.51
CA ARG A 101 10.53 -1.62 -18.58
C ARG A 101 10.31 -2.31 -17.24
N MET A 102 10.82 -1.73 -16.15
CA MET A 102 10.54 -2.22 -14.80
C MET A 102 9.03 -2.21 -14.54
N LEU A 103 8.34 -1.14 -14.95
CA LEU A 103 6.88 -1.08 -14.91
C LEU A 103 6.27 -2.19 -15.76
N ASP A 104 6.63 -2.33 -17.04
CA ASP A 104 6.06 -3.37 -17.91
C ASP A 104 6.24 -4.79 -17.34
N ASN A 105 7.40 -5.09 -16.75
CA ASN A 105 7.69 -6.39 -16.13
C ASN A 105 6.93 -6.62 -14.82
N LEU A 106 6.85 -5.62 -13.94
CA LEU A 106 6.06 -5.66 -12.70
C LEU A 106 4.56 -5.75 -12.97
N TYR A 107 4.08 -4.93 -13.90
CA TYR A 107 2.68 -4.59 -14.06
C TYR A 107 2.01 -5.46 -15.12
N GLY A 108 2.70 -5.98 -16.14
CA GLY A 108 2.05 -6.66 -17.27
C GLY A 108 0.97 -7.70 -16.90
N LYS A 109 1.22 -8.54 -15.89
CA LYS A 109 0.22 -9.48 -15.34
C LYS A 109 -0.46 -8.98 -14.06
N VAL A 110 0.31 -8.42 -13.12
CA VAL A 110 -0.22 -7.99 -11.80
C VAL A 110 -1.14 -6.78 -11.94
N PHE A 111 -0.75 -5.76 -12.71
CA PHE A 111 -1.61 -4.63 -13.03
C PHE A 111 -2.86 -5.06 -13.76
N LYS A 112 -2.75 -6.00 -14.70
CA LYS A 112 -3.93 -6.53 -15.40
C LYS A 112 -4.90 -7.19 -14.41
N SER A 113 -4.36 -7.92 -13.43
CA SER A 113 -5.14 -8.52 -12.35
C SER A 113 -5.77 -7.47 -11.42
N ILE A 114 -5.03 -6.43 -11.04
CA ILE A 114 -5.54 -5.33 -10.20
C ILE A 114 -6.61 -4.55 -10.95
N MET A 115 -6.36 -4.17 -12.20
CA MET A 115 -7.32 -3.47 -13.07
C MET A 115 -8.58 -4.29 -13.29
N ALA A 116 -8.49 -5.62 -13.33
CA ALA A 116 -9.66 -6.49 -13.36
C ALA A 116 -10.46 -6.47 -12.04
N GLN A 117 -9.82 -6.23 -10.89
CA GLN A 117 -10.49 -6.10 -9.59
C GLN A 117 -11.10 -4.70 -9.33
N VAL A 118 -10.63 -3.67 -10.03
CA VAL A 118 -11.25 -2.33 -10.00
C VAL A 118 -12.18 -2.09 -11.20
N ASP A 119 -12.33 -3.09 -12.07
CA ASP A 119 -13.32 -3.06 -13.14
C ASP A 119 -14.74 -2.96 -12.55
N GLY A 120 -15.63 -2.28 -13.26
CA GLY A 120 -17.00 -2.04 -12.81
C GLY A 120 -17.83 -3.32 -12.62
N ALA A 121 -17.48 -4.42 -13.29
CA ALA A 121 -18.14 -5.72 -13.17
C ALA A 121 -17.47 -6.65 -12.13
N SER A 122 -16.43 -6.18 -11.45
CA SER A 122 -15.79 -6.93 -10.37
C SER A 122 -16.69 -7.00 -9.13
N ASP A 123 -16.56 -8.08 -8.38
CA ASP A 123 -17.34 -8.30 -7.16
C ASP A 123 -17.08 -7.21 -6.13
N LEU A 124 -15.82 -6.76 -6.03
CA LEU A 124 -15.39 -5.65 -5.18
C LEU A 124 -16.13 -4.35 -5.53
N MET A 125 -16.13 -3.95 -6.81
CA MET A 125 -16.74 -2.68 -7.20
C MET A 125 -18.26 -2.73 -7.16
N ILE A 126 -18.88 -3.88 -7.45
CA ILE A 126 -20.32 -4.07 -7.29
C ILE A 126 -20.68 -3.96 -5.81
N GLY A 127 -19.93 -4.60 -4.90
CA GLY A 127 -20.16 -4.52 -3.46
C GLY A 127 -20.01 -3.10 -2.92
N ILE A 128 -18.95 -2.38 -3.32
CA ILE A 128 -18.74 -0.98 -2.93
C ILE A 128 -19.90 -0.09 -3.40
N LYS A 129 -20.40 -0.30 -4.63
CA LYS A 129 -21.45 0.55 -5.22
C LYS A 129 -22.86 0.22 -4.76
N THR A 130 -23.12 -1.05 -4.44
CA THR A 130 -24.47 -1.53 -4.12
C THR A 130 -24.68 -1.81 -2.63
N GLY A 131 -23.60 -1.97 -1.86
CA GLY A 131 -23.64 -2.40 -0.46
C GLY A 131 -24.04 -3.87 -0.27
N VAL A 132 -24.20 -4.63 -1.36
CA VAL A 132 -24.54 -6.06 -1.32
C VAL A 132 -23.30 -6.85 -0.89
N ASP A 133 -23.52 -7.92 -0.12
CA ASP A 133 -22.44 -8.76 0.38
C ASP A 133 -21.73 -9.52 -0.74
N SER A 134 -20.48 -9.91 -0.46
CA SER A 134 -19.61 -10.54 -1.44
C SER A 134 -20.08 -11.92 -1.89
N ASP A 135 -20.75 -12.72 -1.05
CA ASP A 135 -21.19 -14.08 -1.38
C ASP A 135 -22.39 -14.04 -2.33
N THR A 136 -23.32 -13.11 -2.09
CA THR A 136 -24.45 -12.86 -3.01
C THR A 136 -23.96 -12.41 -4.38
N ILE A 137 -22.97 -11.52 -4.43
CA ILE A 137 -22.39 -11.07 -5.70
C ILE A 137 -21.61 -12.20 -6.37
N ALA A 138 -20.83 -12.98 -5.61
CA ALA A 138 -20.05 -14.09 -6.14
C ALA A 138 -20.93 -15.15 -6.83
N ALA A 139 -22.15 -15.38 -6.33
CA ALA A 139 -23.12 -16.31 -6.91
C ALA A 139 -23.73 -15.85 -8.24
N LEU A 140 -23.57 -14.58 -8.63
CA LEU A 140 -24.08 -14.07 -9.91
C LEU A 140 -23.24 -14.57 -11.09
N ASP A 141 -23.90 -14.83 -12.21
CA ASP A 141 -23.21 -15.12 -13.47
C ASP A 141 -22.55 -13.86 -14.07
N ALA A 142 -21.52 -14.07 -14.91
CA ALA A 142 -20.78 -12.98 -15.52
C ALA A 142 -21.64 -12.02 -16.37
N PRO A 143 -22.60 -12.48 -17.21
CA PRO A 143 -23.55 -11.58 -17.88
C PRO A 143 -24.33 -10.68 -16.93
N SER A 144 -24.82 -11.20 -15.81
CA SER A 144 -25.53 -10.42 -14.78
C SER A 144 -24.63 -9.34 -14.17
N LYS A 145 -23.38 -9.68 -13.81
CA LYS A 145 -22.39 -8.71 -13.31
C LYS A 145 -22.07 -7.63 -14.35
N GLN A 146 -21.97 -8.01 -15.62
CA GLN A 146 -21.75 -7.07 -16.72
C GLN A 146 -22.93 -6.11 -16.89
N ALA A 147 -24.16 -6.61 -16.82
CA ALA A 147 -25.36 -5.79 -16.91
C ALA A 147 -25.47 -4.80 -15.74
N ILE A 148 -25.10 -5.21 -14.53
CA ILE A 148 -25.01 -4.32 -13.35
C ILE A 148 -23.96 -3.22 -13.59
N ALA A 149 -22.78 -3.59 -14.08
CA ALA A 149 -21.73 -2.63 -14.38
C ALA A 149 -22.16 -1.61 -15.46
N ASP A 150 -22.82 -2.08 -16.51
CA ASP A 150 -23.29 -1.25 -17.62
C ASP A 150 -24.46 -0.33 -17.19
N LEU A 151 -25.24 -0.71 -16.17
CA LEU A 151 -26.25 0.17 -15.55
C LEU A 151 -25.59 1.37 -14.84
N PHE A 152 -24.45 1.14 -14.16
CA PHE A 152 -23.72 2.22 -13.47
C PHE A 152 -22.88 3.07 -14.41
N ASP A 153 -22.36 2.51 -15.51
CA ASP A 153 -21.63 3.26 -16.53
C ASP A 153 -21.85 2.68 -17.94
N PRO A 154 -22.88 3.16 -18.66
CA PRO A 154 -23.16 2.71 -20.03
C PRO A 154 -22.02 2.95 -21.02
N HIS A 155 -21.10 3.87 -20.70
CA HIS A 155 -19.93 4.23 -21.51
C HIS A 155 -18.62 3.65 -20.95
N ARG A 156 -18.68 2.70 -20.01
CA ARG A 156 -17.52 2.15 -19.28
C ARG A 156 -16.36 1.79 -20.20
N LYS A 157 -16.61 1.02 -21.27
CA LYS A 157 -15.56 0.61 -22.22
C LYS A 157 -14.90 1.82 -22.90
N GLN A 158 -15.68 2.82 -23.31
CA GLN A 158 -15.16 4.04 -23.92
C GLN A 158 -14.34 4.84 -22.92
N ARG A 159 -14.77 4.90 -21.65
CA ARG A 159 -14.03 5.55 -20.56
C ARG A 159 -12.72 4.82 -20.28
N GLU A 160 -12.73 3.49 -20.20
CA GLU A 160 -11.53 2.68 -20.01
C GLU A 160 -10.51 2.87 -21.13
N GLU A 161 -10.97 2.88 -22.38
CA GLU A 161 -10.13 3.15 -23.55
C GLU A 161 -9.53 4.56 -23.50
N GLN A 162 -10.33 5.57 -23.16
CA GLN A 162 -9.85 6.95 -23.04
C GLN A 162 -8.86 7.14 -21.89
N VAL A 163 -9.17 6.57 -20.72
CA VAL A 163 -8.30 6.58 -19.55
C VAL A 163 -6.97 5.92 -19.90
N THR A 164 -6.99 4.77 -20.57
CA THR A 164 -5.76 4.09 -21.01
C THR A 164 -4.99 4.93 -22.02
N ALA A 165 -5.68 5.55 -22.99
CA ALA A 165 -5.07 6.37 -24.04
C ALA A 165 -4.42 7.65 -23.49
N VAL A 166 -4.93 8.20 -22.39
CA VAL A 166 -4.42 9.44 -21.78
C VAL A 166 -3.38 9.14 -20.70
N ILE A 167 -3.66 8.20 -19.79
CA ILE A 167 -2.81 7.95 -18.62
C ILE A 167 -1.51 7.26 -19.02
N LYS A 168 -1.55 6.29 -19.95
CA LYS A 168 -0.35 5.53 -20.30
C LYS A 168 0.77 6.42 -20.85
N PRO A 169 0.54 7.33 -21.82
CA PRO A 169 1.59 8.24 -22.28
C PRO A 169 2.12 9.15 -21.18
N VAL A 170 1.25 9.65 -20.29
CA VAL A 170 1.66 10.51 -19.16
C VAL A 170 2.55 9.74 -18.20
N ILE A 171 2.22 8.48 -17.88
CA ILE A 171 3.09 7.63 -17.05
C ILE A 171 4.44 7.43 -17.73
N SER A 172 4.47 7.08 -19.02
CA SER A 172 5.74 6.90 -19.74
C SER A 172 6.57 8.19 -19.76
N GLU A 173 5.96 9.36 -19.94
CA GLU A 173 6.63 10.67 -19.89
C GLU A 173 7.22 10.95 -18.51
N VAL A 174 6.43 10.76 -17.44
CA VAL A 174 6.89 10.94 -16.06
C VAL A 174 8.05 10.00 -15.73
N LEU A 175 7.97 8.74 -16.14
CA LEU A 175 9.05 7.77 -15.91
C LEU A 175 10.33 8.17 -16.67
N ALA A 176 10.20 8.64 -17.92
CA ALA A 176 11.32 9.14 -18.69
C ALA A 176 11.95 10.38 -18.03
N ASP A 177 11.16 11.28 -17.45
CA ASP A 177 11.63 12.48 -16.76
C ASP A 177 12.29 12.17 -15.40
N LEU A 178 11.91 11.08 -14.75
CA LEU A 178 12.50 10.62 -13.48
C LEU A 178 13.86 9.96 -13.66
N GLU A 179 14.12 9.34 -14.81
CA GLU A 179 15.37 8.62 -15.06
C GLU A 179 16.63 9.50 -14.99
N PRO A 180 16.71 10.69 -15.62
CA PRO A 180 17.86 11.58 -15.53
C PRO A 180 18.26 11.98 -14.10
N PRO A 181 17.36 12.54 -13.25
CA PRO A 181 17.73 12.91 -11.89
C PRO A 181 18.08 11.70 -11.02
N MET A 182 17.38 10.57 -11.19
CA MET A 182 17.71 9.32 -10.49
C MET A 182 19.13 8.84 -10.86
N ARG A 183 19.46 8.81 -12.15
CA ARG A 183 20.79 8.43 -12.65
C ARG A 183 21.87 9.39 -12.14
N ALA A 184 21.60 10.70 -12.13
CA ALA A 184 22.53 11.70 -11.63
C ALA A 184 22.77 11.60 -10.11
N GLY A 185 21.73 11.28 -9.33
CA GLY A 185 21.86 11.00 -7.90
C GLY A 185 22.71 9.75 -7.65
N LEU A 186 22.41 8.67 -8.37
CA LEU A 186 23.15 7.42 -8.27
C LEU A 186 24.62 7.58 -8.68
N ALA A 187 24.91 8.34 -9.74
CA ALA A 187 26.29 8.62 -10.17
C ALA A 187 27.11 9.29 -9.07
N ARG A 188 26.51 10.26 -8.35
CA ARG A 188 27.18 10.92 -7.22
C ARG A 188 27.40 9.97 -6.05
N ALA A 189 26.46 9.07 -5.76
CA ALA A 189 26.63 8.05 -4.75
C ALA A 189 27.78 7.09 -5.12
N TYR A 190 27.79 6.58 -6.36
CA TYR A 190 28.83 5.67 -6.85
C TYR A 190 30.22 6.31 -6.84
N ALA A 191 30.32 7.58 -7.23
CA ALA A 191 31.59 8.30 -7.22
C ALA A 191 32.19 8.48 -5.81
N ARG A 192 31.35 8.53 -4.76
CA ARG A 192 31.80 8.59 -3.36
C ARG A 192 32.10 7.21 -2.78
N THR A 193 31.40 6.18 -3.23
CA THR A 193 31.49 4.83 -2.66
C THR A 193 32.64 4.01 -3.24
N PHE A 194 32.87 4.11 -4.55
CA PHE A 194 33.84 3.27 -5.26
C PHE A 194 35.05 4.08 -5.70
N ALA A 195 36.21 3.44 -5.75
CA ALA A 195 37.44 4.01 -6.29
C ALA A 195 37.44 3.98 -7.83
N ALA A 196 38.31 4.80 -8.45
CA ALA A 196 38.37 4.96 -9.91
C ALA A 196 38.63 3.63 -10.66
N ASP A 197 39.49 2.79 -10.10
CA ASP A 197 39.83 1.47 -10.64
C ASP A 197 38.63 0.52 -10.61
N GLN A 198 37.84 0.54 -9.52
CA GLN A 198 36.63 -0.26 -9.39
C GLN A 198 35.55 0.19 -10.38
N LEU A 199 35.34 1.51 -10.53
CA LEU A 199 34.42 2.04 -11.55
C LEU A 199 34.87 1.66 -12.97
N GLY A 200 36.17 1.70 -13.26
CA GLY A 200 36.73 1.23 -14.52
C GLY A 200 36.48 -0.27 -14.78
N GLN A 201 36.59 -1.10 -13.75
CA GLN A 201 36.25 -2.53 -13.83
C GLN A 201 34.76 -2.76 -14.07
N PHE A 202 33.88 -2.02 -13.39
CA PHE A 202 32.44 -2.09 -13.65
C PHE A 202 32.11 -1.68 -15.08
N ASN A 203 32.69 -0.59 -15.57
CA ASN A 203 32.50 -0.13 -16.95
C ASN A 203 32.98 -1.16 -17.97
N THR A 204 34.10 -1.84 -17.69
CA THR A 204 34.60 -2.94 -18.52
C THR A 204 33.64 -4.14 -18.51
N PHE A 205 33.13 -4.53 -17.34
CA PHE A 205 32.16 -5.60 -17.21
C PHE A 205 30.86 -5.27 -17.96
N PHE A 206 30.30 -4.08 -17.76
CA PHE A 206 29.06 -3.64 -18.43
C PHE A 206 29.23 -3.46 -19.93
N ALA A 207 30.44 -3.35 -20.45
CA ALA A 207 30.69 -3.39 -21.89
C ALA A 207 30.60 -4.81 -22.48
N THR A 208 30.68 -5.86 -21.67
CA THR A 208 30.53 -7.25 -22.13
C THR A 208 29.06 -7.60 -22.41
N PRO A 209 28.76 -8.59 -23.28
CA PRO A 209 27.38 -9.01 -23.52
C PRO A 209 26.62 -9.43 -22.25
N ALA A 210 27.30 -10.15 -21.33
CA ALA A 210 26.72 -10.56 -20.06
C ALA A 210 26.46 -9.37 -19.13
N GLY A 211 27.41 -8.43 -19.04
CA GLY A 211 27.25 -7.22 -18.24
C GLY A 211 26.15 -6.31 -18.76
N GLN A 212 26.01 -6.16 -20.08
CA GLN A 212 24.88 -5.44 -20.67
C GLN A 212 23.54 -6.12 -20.39
N ALA A 213 23.47 -7.44 -20.45
CA ALA A 213 22.26 -8.19 -20.11
C ALA A 213 21.89 -7.99 -18.63
N TYR A 214 22.86 -8.18 -17.73
CA TYR A 214 22.66 -7.94 -16.31
C TYR A 214 22.19 -6.51 -16.02
N ALA A 215 22.85 -5.49 -16.59
CA ALA A 215 22.53 -4.10 -16.31
C ALA A 215 21.12 -3.70 -16.81
N ARG A 216 20.67 -4.27 -17.94
CA ARG A 216 19.30 -4.07 -18.45
C ARG A 216 18.22 -4.69 -17.56
N GLU A 217 18.52 -5.83 -16.94
CA GLU A 217 17.58 -6.58 -16.11
C GLU A 217 17.63 -6.16 -14.63
N TRP A 218 18.73 -5.55 -14.17
CA TRP A 218 19.00 -5.27 -12.76
C TRP A 218 17.83 -4.63 -12.01
N MET A 219 17.26 -3.53 -12.53
CA MET A 219 16.14 -2.86 -11.86
C MET A 219 14.85 -3.71 -11.93
N ALA A 220 14.60 -4.40 -13.04
CA ALA A 220 13.41 -5.22 -13.18
C ALA A 220 13.45 -6.44 -12.23
N LEU A 221 14.62 -7.03 -12.02
CA LEU A 221 14.82 -8.16 -11.11
C LEU A 221 14.54 -7.81 -9.64
N GLN A 222 14.77 -6.56 -9.22
CA GLN A 222 14.40 -6.09 -7.87
C GLN A 222 12.89 -6.11 -7.65
N ALA A 223 12.15 -6.09 -8.75
CA ALA A 223 10.71 -5.99 -8.80
C ALA A 223 10.11 -7.29 -9.37
N ASP A 224 10.88 -8.37 -9.36
CA ASP A 224 10.44 -9.67 -9.84
C ASP A 224 9.26 -10.19 -9.00
N PRO A 225 8.21 -10.77 -9.61
CA PRO A 225 7.05 -11.27 -8.90
C PRO A 225 7.36 -12.33 -7.83
N GLU A 226 8.37 -13.18 -8.04
CA GLU A 226 8.77 -14.18 -7.05
C GLU A 226 9.41 -13.51 -5.83
N VAL A 227 10.24 -12.49 -6.06
CA VAL A 227 10.85 -11.67 -5.01
C VAL A 227 9.76 -10.93 -4.21
N MET A 228 8.82 -10.29 -4.91
CA MET A 228 7.70 -9.57 -4.29
C MET A 228 6.79 -10.51 -3.49
N LEU A 229 6.44 -11.67 -4.04
CA LEU A 229 5.62 -12.66 -3.34
C LEU A 229 6.31 -13.20 -2.09
N ALA A 230 7.62 -13.45 -2.16
CA ALA A 230 8.40 -13.87 -0.99
C ALA A 230 8.37 -12.81 0.12
N MET A 231 8.49 -11.53 -0.24
CA MET A 231 8.37 -10.43 0.72
C MET A 231 6.97 -10.34 1.33
N ILE A 232 5.91 -10.45 0.52
CA ILE A 232 4.52 -10.42 1.01
C ILE A 232 4.26 -11.59 1.97
N LYS A 233 4.74 -12.79 1.63
CA LYS A 233 4.63 -13.97 2.51
C LYS A 233 5.41 -13.82 3.82
N ALA A 234 6.38 -12.91 3.89
CA ALA A 234 7.09 -12.61 5.12
C ALA A 234 6.35 -11.63 6.05
N VAL A 235 5.28 -10.98 5.58
CA VAL A 235 4.51 -9.99 6.37
C VAL A 235 3.74 -10.63 7.52
N PRO A 236 2.94 -11.71 7.35
CA PRO A 236 2.15 -12.25 8.46
C PRO A 236 3.02 -12.68 9.66
N PRO A 237 4.13 -13.43 9.49
CA PRO A 237 5.01 -13.76 10.62
C PRO A 237 5.65 -12.54 11.30
N LEU A 238 5.82 -11.43 10.58
CA LEU A 238 6.30 -10.18 11.17
C LEU A 238 5.20 -9.50 11.99
N ALA A 239 3.96 -9.52 11.49
CA ALA A 239 2.80 -9.00 12.21
C ALA A 239 2.58 -9.77 13.52
N ASP A 240 2.68 -11.11 13.50
CA ASP A 240 2.59 -11.95 14.69
C ASP A 240 3.64 -11.55 15.73
N LYS A 241 4.89 -11.33 15.30
CA LYS A 241 5.96 -10.85 16.20
C LYS A 241 5.65 -9.49 16.82
N VAL A 242 5.02 -8.57 16.08
CA VAL A 242 4.61 -7.27 16.62
C VAL A 242 3.50 -7.46 17.65
N ILE A 243 2.52 -8.31 17.37
CA ILE A 243 1.41 -8.63 18.27
C ILE A 243 1.94 -9.29 19.56
N ASP A 244 2.81 -10.28 19.45
CA ASP A 244 3.43 -10.98 20.59
C ASP A 244 4.23 -10.05 21.49
N ARG A 245 4.82 -9.00 20.91
CA ARG A 245 5.58 -7.98 21.64
C ARG A 245 4.73 -6.84 22.16
N ALA A 246 3.48 -6.69 21.71
CA ALA A 246 2.59 -5.62 22.13
C ALA A 246 2.40 -5.55 23.66
N PRO A 247 2.22 -6.66 24.41
CA PRO A 247 2.10 -6.61 25.87
C PRO A 247 3.37 -6.09 26.57
N GLN A 248 4.55 -6.42 26.03
CA GLN A 248 5.82 -5.93 26.56
C GLN A 248 5.96 -4.42 26.36
N VAL A 249 5.62 -3.94 25.16
CA VAL A 249 5.63 -2.50 24.83
C VAL A 249 4.59 -1.76 25.66
N GLU A 250 3.36 -2.29 25.80
CA GLU A 250 2.32 -1.68 26.62
C GLU A 250 2.73 -1.63 28.11
N GLY A 251 3.41 -2.66 28.62
CA GLY A 251 3.98 -2.66 29.96
C GLY A 251 4.98 -1.53 30.16
N GLN A 252 5.90 -1.33 29.21
CA GLN A 252 6.89 -0.24 29.25
C GLN A 252 6.26 1.15 29.08
N LEU A 253 5.23 1.28 28.24
CA LEU A 253 4.51 2.54 28.05
C LEU A 253 3.65 2.91 29.27
N LYS A 254 3.14 1.94 30.03
CA LYS A 254 2.44 2.18 31.30
C LYS A 254 3.34 2.78 32.39
N GLU A 255 4.65 2.60 32.29
CA GLU A 255 5.63 3.24 33.19
C GLU A 255 5.85 4.71 32.86
N LEU A 256 5.52 5.14 31.64
CA LEU A 256 5.59 6.54 31.25
C LEU A 256 4.33 7.29 31.73
N PRO A 257 4.47 8.56 32.17
CA PRO A 257 3.31 9.42 32.37
C PRO A 257 2.48 9.48 31.08
N LYS A 258 1.15 9.49 31.21
CA LYS A 258 0.27 9.69 30.04
C LYS A 258 0.72 10.93 29.27
N GLU A 259 0.78 10.83 27.95
CA GLU A 259 0.99 11.99 27.10
C GLU A 259 -0.08 13.03 27.43
N ARG A 260 0.35 14.26 27.66
CA ARG A 260 -0.56 15.36 27.99
C ARG A 260 -1.39 15.68 26.75
N ALA A 261 -2.69 15.54 26.84
CA ALA A 261 -3.62 16.01 25.83
C ALA A 261 -3.76 17.55 25.89
N LEU A 262 -4.36 18.15 24.86
CA LEU A 262 -4.71 19.58 24.89
C LEU A 262 -5.64 19.92 26.07
N ALA A 263 -6.47 18.97 26.51
CA ALA A 263 -7.34 19.06 27.69
C ALA A 263 -6.55 19.17 29.01
N ASP A 264 -5.35 18.58 29.06
CA ASP A 264 -4.46 18.62 30.23
C ASP A 264 -3.61 19.91 30.29
N LEU A 265 -3.80 20.84 29.34
CA LEU A 265 -3.11 22.12 29.32
C LEU A 265 -3.98 23.19 29.97
N SER A 266 -3.42 23.86 30.98
CA SER A 266 -4.06 25.03 31.59
C SER A 266 -4.22 26.17 30.58
N ASP A 267 -5.13 27.12 30.85
CA ASP A 267 -5.28 28.33 30.05
C ASP A 267 -4.01 29.18 29.91
N ALA A 268 -3.08 29.10 30.87
CA ALA A 268 -1.77 29.73 30.77
C ALA A 268 -0.85 28.97 29.82
N GLU A 269 -0.88 27.64 29.83
CA GLU A 269 -0.12 26.78 28.91
C GLU A 269 -0.68 26.83 27.49
N LEU A 270 -1.99 26.91 27.31
CA LEU A 270 -2.62 27.14 26.00
C LEU A 270 -2.24 28.50 25.44
N ARG A 271 -2.18 29.55 26.26
CA ARG A 271 -1.66 30.87 25.82
C ARG A 271 -0.19 30.80 25.42
N LYS A 272 0.61 30.02 26.15
CA LYS A 272 2.01 29.77 25.80
C LYS A 272 2.13 28.97 24.49
N LEU A 273 1.31 27.94 24.31
CA LEU A 273 1.25 27.11 23.10
C LEU A 273 0.78 27.93 21.89
N ALA A 274 -0.28 28.74 22.04
CA ALA A 274 -0.77 29.69 21.04
C ALA A 274 0.34 30.65 20.59
N LYS A 275 1.12 31.18 21.53
CA LYS A 275 2.26 32.04 21.24
C LYS A 275 3.38 31.31 20.49
N LEU A 276 3.65 30.04 20.82
CA LEU A 276 4.66 29.23 20.14
C LEU A 276 4.24 28.86 18.71
N LEU A 277 2.97 28.48 18.54
CA LEU A 277 2.37 28.12 17.25
C LEU A 277 1.98 29.34 16.41
N LYS A 278 2.01 30.55 16.98
CA LYS A 278 1.55 31.80 16.37
C LYS A 278 0.09 31.74 15.88
N VAL A 279 -0.74 31.03 16.64
CA VAL A 279 -2.19 30.93 16.40
C VAL A 279 -2.95 31.62 17.53
N ASP A 280 -4.22 31.93 17.29
CA ASP A 280 -5.07 32.49 18.34
C ASP A 280 -5.36 31.42 19.41
N VAL A 281 -5.31 31.82 20.68
CA VAL A 281 -5.59 30.89 21.79
C VAL A 281 -7.03 30.38 21.78
N LYS A 282 -7.96 31.15 21.20
CA LYS A 282 -9.35 30.75 21.00
C LYS A 282 -9.44 29.51 20.13
N THR A 283 -8.66 29.42 19.05
CA THR A 283 -8.63 28.23 18.19
C THR A 283 -8.18 26.98 18.96
N LEU A 284 -7.15 27.10 19.80
CA LEU A 284 -6.68 25.98 20.62
C LEU A 284 -7.68 25.59 21.72
N LYS A 285 -8.42 26.56 22.26
CA LYS A 285 -9.50 26.30 23.23
C LYS A 285 -10.69 25.65 22.57
N GLU A 286 -11.12 26.12 21.40
CA GLU A 286 -12.21 25.52 20.62
C GLU A 286 -11.88 24.06 20.25
N THR A 287 -10.63 23.75 19.88
CA THR A 287 -10.19 22.36 19.63
C THR A 287 -10.08 21.54 20.91
N ARG A 288 -9.66 22.12 22.04
CA ARG A 288 -9.67 21.43 23.34
C ARG A 288 -11.09 21.06 23.75
N ASP A 289 -11.98 22.04 23.69
CA ASP A 289 -13.35 21.95 24.19
C ASP A 289 -14.23 21.08 23.27
N SER A 290 -13.90 20.96 21.98
CA SER A 290 -14.59 20.04 21.05
C SER A 290 -14.28 18.56 21.29
N TRP A 291 -13.16 18.26 21.98
CA TRP A 291 -12.80 16.89 22.37
C TRP A 291 -13.31 16.52 23.78
N ASP A 292 -13.68 17.51 24.59
CA ASP A 292 -14.29 17.36 25.93
C ASP A 292 -15.82 17.41 25.91
N ALA A 293 -16.43 17.64 24.74
CA ALA A 293 -17.88 17.53 24.59
C ALA A 293 -18.30 16.08 24.89
N PRO A 294 -19.26 15.84 25.80
CA PRO A 294 -19.83 14.51 25.94
C PRO A 294 -20.39 14.12 24.58
N VAL A 295 -20.03 12.94 24.08
CA VAL A 295 -20.78 12.31 22.99
C VAL A 295 -22.23 12.30 23.48
N GLU A 296 -23.11 13.06 22.84
CA GLU A 296 -24.54 12.94 23.11
C GLU A 296 -24.94 11.51 22.76
N THR A 297 -24.98 10.65 23.77
CA THR A 297 -25.83 9.46 23.74
C THR A 297 -27.26 9.99 23.74
N THR A 298 -27.79 10.26 22.55
CA THR A 298 -29.23 10.28 22.38
C THR A 298 -29.74 8.91 22.83
N GLU A 299 -30.37 8.87 24.00
CA GLU A 299 -31.28 7.80 24.40
C GLU A 299 -32.44 7.78 23.40
N ALA A 300 -32.19 7.20 22.22
CA ALA A 300 -33.24 6.56 21.46
C ALA A 300 -33.61 5.30 22.25
N ALA A 301 -34.91 5.17 22.53
CA ALA A 301 -35.49 4.13 23.37
C ALA A 301 -34.79 2.78 23.22
N ALA A 302 -34.41 2.18 24.35
CA ALA A 302 -34.00 0.79 24.42
C ALA A 302 -35.10 -0.11 23.84
N SER A 303 -35.00 -0.46 22.57
CA SER A 303 -35.58 -1.68 22.03
C SER A 303 -34.58 -2.80 22.26
N ASP A 304 -35.01 -3.82 23.00
CA ASP A 304 -34.31 -5.08 23.31
C ASP A 304 -33.94 -5.90 22.07
N GLU A 305 -33.12 -5.36 21.15
CA GLU A 305 -32.75 -6.06 19.91
C GLU A 305 -31.24 -6.37 19.79
N TRP A 306 -30.44 -5.96 20.78
CA TRP A 306 -28.99 -6.28 20.82
C TRP A 306 -28.52 -6.81 22.17
N SER A 307 -29.35 -7.60 22.85
CA SER A 307 -28.81 -8.57 23.81
C SER A 307 -28.11 -9.65 23.00
N TYR A 308 -26.78 -9.66 23.05
CA TYR A 308 -25.96 -10.79 22.63
C TYR A 308 -26.49 -12.04 23.36
N SER A 309 -27.21 -12.92 22.67
CA SER A 309 -27.61 -14.20 23.25
C SER A 309 -26.38 -15.08 23.37
N ASP A 310 -26.29 -15.85 24.46
CA ASP A 310 -25.26 -16.87 24.65
C ASP A 310 -25.20 -17.88 23.48
N ASP A 311 -26.28 -17.99 22.69
CA ASP A 311 -26.34 -18.81 21.47
C ASP A 311 -25.35 -18.35 20.39
N ALA A 312 -25.01 -17.06 20.32
CA ALA A 312 -24.03 -16.54 19.35
C ALA A 312 -22.58 -16.90 19.74
N VAL A 313 -22.33 -17.09 21.04
CA VAL A 313 -21.03 -17.53 21.56
C VAL A 313 -20.87 -19.04 21.36
N ASP A 314 -21.94 -19.81 21.55
CA ASP A 314 -21.95 -21.25 21.24
C ASP A 314 -21.88 -21.54 19.74
N ALA A 315 -22.49 -20.71 18.88
CA ALA A 315 -22.35 -20.81 17.42
C ALA A 315 -20.92 -20.49 16.94
N ALA A 316 -20.24 -19.52 17.57
CA ALA A 316 -18.84 -19.20 17.27
C ALA A 316 -17.88 -20.28 17.78
N ALA A 317 -18.19 -20.94 18.91
CA ALA A 317 -17.44 -22.10 19.38
C ALA A 317 -17.65 -23.33 18.48
N ALA A 318 -18.87 -23.56 17.97
CA ALA A 318 -19.16 -24.61 17.00
C ALA A 318 -18.50 -24.37 15.63
N ALA A 319 -18.36 -23.11 15.20
CA ALA A 319 -17.66 -22.75 13.97
C ALA A 319 -16.12 -22.84 14.10
N ALA A 320 -15.58 -22.76 15.31
CA ALA A 320 -14.15 -22.96 15.55
C ALA A 320 -13.73 -24.44 15.48
N ASP A 321 -14.62 -25.38 15.84
CA ASP A 321 -14.41 -26.82 15.61
C ASP A 321 -14.48 -27.20 14.12
N ASP A 322 -15.18 -26.42 13.29
CA ASP A 322 -15.34 -26.69 11.85
C ASP A 322 -14.14 -26.23 10.99
N TYR A 323 -13.22 -25.43 11.56
CA TYR A 323 -12.00 -24.99 10.87
C TYR A 323 -10.95 -26.11 10.74
N ASP A 324 -11.07 -27.20 11.51
CA ASP A 324 -10.22 -28.40 11.41
C ASP A 324 -10.79 -29.47 10.45
N ALA A 325 -12.07 -29.34 10.04
CA ALA A 325 -12.74 -30.30 9.15
C ALA A 325 -12.18 -30.30 7.72
N GLY A 326 -11.50 -29.21 7.29
CA GLY A 326 -10.85 -29.12 5.98
C GLY A 326 -9.63 -30.03 5.81
N HIS A 327 -9.07 -30.54 6.92
CA HIS A 327 -7.96 -31.50 6.90
C HIS A 327 -8.40 -32.94 7.22
N ASP A 328 -9.66 -33.15 7.61
CA ASP A 328 -10.20 -34.48 7.81
C ASP A 328 -10.61 -35.11 6.47
N ARG A 329 -9.73 -35.97 5.93
CA ARG A 329 -10.00 -36.74 4.72
C ARG A 329 -11.24 -37.63 4.88
N SER A 330 -11.76 -37.87 6.09
CA SER A 330 -12.94 -38.72 6.37
C SER A 330 -14.21 -38.28 5.61
N ASN A 331 -14.35 -36.98 5.32
CA ASN A 331 -15.52 -36.38 4.66
C ASN A 331 -15.38 -36.22 3.13
N TRP A 332 -14.26 -36.62 2.54
CA TRP A 332 -14.02 -36.47 1.11
C TRP A 332 -14.65 -37.60 0.28
N SER A 333 -15.04 -37.28 -0.95
CA SER A 333 -15.46 -38.31 -1.89
C SER A 333 -14.28 -39.24 -2.22
N GLU A 334 -14.57 -40.48 -2.59
CA GLU A 334 -13.54 -41.46 -2.97
C GLU A 334 -12.72 -40.98 -4.19
N ALA A 335 -13.34 -40.20 -5.07
CA ALA A 335 -12.66 -39.57 -6.20
C ALA A 335 -11.67 -38.49 -5.76
N ASP A 336 -12.05 -37.63 -4.80
CA ASP A 336 -11.20 -36.54 -4.31
C ASP A 336 -10.01 -37.08 -3.50
N ARG A 337 -10.24 -38.12 -2.69
CA ARG A 337 -9.16 -38.83 -1.99
C ARG A 337 -8.14 -39.40 -2.96
N LYS A 338 -8.62 -40.10 -3.99
CA LYS A 338 -7.74 -40.70 -5.00
C LYS A 338 -6.97 -39.65 -5.80
N ALA A 339 -7.61 -38.55 -6.17
CA ALA A 339 -6.96 -37.46 -6.88
C ALA A 339 -5.84 -36.81 -6.03
N VAL A 340 -6.08 -36.62 -4.73
CA VAL A 340 -5.06 -36.07 -3.82
C VAL A 340 -3.94 -37.07 -3.56
N GLU A 341 -4.24 -38.36 -3.37
CA GLU A 341 -3.20 -39.40 -3.24
C GLU A 341 -2.31 -39.51 -4.50
N GLU A 342 -2.89 -39.40 -5.70
CA GLU A 342 -2.14 -39.38 -6.95
C GLU A 342 -1.27 -38.12 -7.08
N LEU A 343 -1.78 -36.96 -6.66
CA LEU A 343 -1.04 -35.69 -6.61
C LEU A 343 0.12 -35.72 -5.61
N GLU A 344 -0.11 -36.26 -4.41
CA GLU A 344 0.91 -36.39 -3.37
C GLU A 344 2.00 -37.38 -3.81
N ALA A 345 1.64 -38.51 -4.41
CA ALA A 345 2.59 -39.46 -4.97
C ALA A 345 3.45 -38.84 -6.09
N ALA A 346 2.82 -38.10 -7.02
CA ALA A 346 3.52 -37.41 -8.10
C ALA A 346 4.44 -36.30 -7.59
N THR A 347 4.02 -35.58 -6.55
CA THR A 347 4.83 -34.53 -5.92
C THR A 347 6.05 -35.12 -5.22
N HIS A 348 5.86 -36.21 -4.48
CA HIS A 348 6.95 -36.92 -3.81
C HIS A 348 7.95 -37.53 -4.81
N GLU A 349 7.47 -38.10 -5.93
CA GLU A 349 8.36 -38.60 -7.00
C GLU A 349 9.14 -37.46 -7.67
N ALA A 350 8.50 -36.31 -7.91
CA ALA A 350 9.14 -35.12 -8.47
C ALA A 350 10.21 -34.55 -7.52
N GLU A 351 9.94 -34.52 -6.22
CA GLU A 351 10.89 -34.09 -5.18
C GLU A 351 12.10 -35.04 -5.10
N GLN A 352 11.87 -36.35 -5.10
CA GLN A 352 12.96 -37.33 -5.10
C GLN A 352 13.82 -37.22 -6.37
N THR A 353 13.19 -37.02 -7.52
CA THR A 353 13.88 -36.84 -8.81
C THR A 353 14.69 -35.53 -8.81
N ALA A 354 14.14 -34.44 -8.28
CA ALA A 354 14.84 -33.17 -8.14
C ALA A 354 16.03 -33.29 -7.19
N ALA A 355 15.87 -33.97 -6.05
CA ALA A 355 16.94 -34.24 -5.10
C ALA A 355 18.05 -35.12 -5.69
N ALA A 356 17.70 -36.18 -6.42
CA ALA A 356 18.67 -37.05 -7.09
C ALA A 356 19.45 -36.29 -8.19
N ASN A 357 18.77 -35.45 -8.97
CA ASN A 357 19.40 -34.61 -9.98
C ASN A 357 20.32 -33.56 -9.36
N ALA A 358 19.93 -32.95 -8.24
CA ALA A 358 20.77 -32.02 -7.50
C ALA A 358 22.04 -32.70 -6.96
N ARG A 359 21.91 -33.90 -6.38
CA ARG A 359 23.06 -34.68 -5.89
C ARG A 359 24.03 -35.09 -7.01
N LYS A 360 23.51 -35.52 -8.16
CA LYS A 360 24.31 -35.84 -9.36
C LYS A 360 25.07 -34.63 -9.89
N ARG A 361 24.44 -33.44 -9.88
CA ARG A 361 25.10 -32.17 -10.27
C ARG A 361 26.20 -31.76 -9.29
N LEU A 362 26.07 -32.12 -8.01
CA LEU A 362 27.00 -31.78 -6.94
C LEU A 362 28.07 -32.86 -6.68
N GLY A 363 28.08 -33.97 -7.44
CA GLY A 363 29.08 -35.03 -7.29
C GLY A 363 28.98 -35.82 -5.97
N MET A 364 27.82 -35.81 -5.32
CA MET A 364 27.57 -36.51 -4.06
C MET A 364 27.09 -37.95 -4.32
N THR A 365 27.65 -38.94 -3.63
CA THR A 365 27.22 -40.35 -3.71
C THR A 365 25.95 -40.61 -2.90
N ASP A 366 25.13 -41.57 -3.34
CA ASP A 366 23.86 -41.89 -2.70
C ASP A 366 24.01 -42.36 -1.23
N PRO A 367 23.07 -41.99 -0.35
CA PRO A 367 23.12 -42.32 1.08
C PRO A 367 22.73 -43.79 1.40
N THR A 368 22.60 -44.66 0.40
CA THR A 368 22.27 -46.10 0.56
C THR A 368 23.36 -47.02 0.02
N SER A 369 24.63 -46.70 0.31
CA SER A 369 25.76 -47.66 0.23
C SER A 369 26.50 -47.72 1.54
#